data_AF-A0A958GLN2-F1
#
_entry.id   AF-A0A958GLN2-F1
#
_cell.length_a   1.000
_cell.length_b   1.000
_cell.length_c   1.000
_cell.angle_alpha   90.00
_cell.angle_beta   90.00
_cell.angle_gamma   90.00
#
_symmetry.space_group_name_H-M   'P 1'
#
loop_
_entity.id
_entity.type
_entity.pdbx_description
1 polymer ?
#
loop_
_entity_poly.entity_id
_entity_poly.type
_entity_poly.pdbx_seq_one_letter_code
_entity_poly.pdbx_strand_id
1 'polypeptide(L)'
;MDLGTAFGLITALGCIVFAIAIGGSALMFIDIPSFIIVVGGTFGTTLIKYPLAHTLGIMKVAMKSFFHKAQSQTELIQLGIEMATIARRDGLLGLEGVNIENEFL
;
A
#
# COMPACT_ATOMS: atom_id res chain seq x y z
N MET A 1 -6.62 -2.91 -3.82
CA MET A 1 -6.74 -3.55 -2.50
C MET A 1 -6.62 -5.04 -2.62
N ASP A 2 -5.62 -5.61 -1.96
CA ASP A 2 -5.54 -7.04 -1.71
C ASP A 2 -6.61 -7.45 -0.67
N LEU A 3 -7.15 -8.67 -0.83
CA LEU A 3 -8.09 -9.30 0.10
C LEU A 3 -7.52 -9.35 1.52
N GLY A 4 -6.21 -9.58 1.65
CA GLY A 4 -5.52 -9.57 2.95
C GLY A 4 -5.58 -8.21 3.65
N THR A 5 -5.39 -7.12 2.90
CA THR A 5 -5.48 -5.74 3.45
C THR A 5 -6.90 -5.42 3.88
N ALA A 6 -7.89 -5.80 3.08
CA ALA A 6 -9.30 -5.58 3.40
C ALA A 6 -9.74 -6.38 4.64
N PHE A 7 -9.40 -7.67 4.69
CA PHE A 7 -9.73 -8.52 5.82
C PHE A 7 -9.05 -8.06 7.11
N GLY A 8 -7.75 -7.75 7.05
CA GLY A 8 -7.01 -7.24 8.19
C GLY A 8 -7.60 -5.95 8.77
N LEU A 9 -8.03 -5.02 7.93
CA LEU A 9 -8.70 -3.79 8.37
C LEU A 9 -10.01 -4.09 9.11
N ILE A 10 -10.84 -4.98 8.55
CA ILE A 10 -12.13 -5.37 9.14
C ILE A 10 -11.91 -6.06 10.49
N THR A 11 -10.97 -7.00 10.57
CA THR A 11 -10.66 -7.70 11.82
C THR A 11 -10.12 -6.74 12.88
N ALA A 12 -9.21 -5.83 12.52
CA ALA A 12 -8.65 -4.86 13.45
C ALA A 12 -9.73 -3.92 14.03
N LEU A 13 -10.57 -3.34 13.17
CA LEU A 13 -11.68 -2.49 13.61
C LEU A 13 -12.72 -3.27 14.42
N GLY A 14 -13.04 -4.50 13.99
CA GLY A 14 -13.96 -5.39 14.68
C GLY A 14 -13.51 -5.70 16.10
N CYS A 15 -12.23 -6.04 16.29
CA CYS A 15 -11.65 -6.28 17.62
C CYS A 15 -11.72 -5.04 18.52
N ILE A 16 -11.44 -3.84 17.98
CA ILE A 16 -11.52 -2.58 18.74
C ILE A 16 -12.96 -2.33 19.20
N VAL A 17 -13.92 -2.42 18.29
CA VAL A 17 -15.35 -2.19 18.61
C VAL A 17 -15.84 -3.23 19.62
N PHE A 18 -15.46 -4.50 19.45
CA PHE A 18 -15.83 -5.58 20.36
C PHE A 18 -15.25 -5.37 21.76
N ALA A 19 -13.98 -4.96 21.87
CA ALA A 19 -13.35 -4.64 23.14
C ALA A 19 -14.03 -3.46 23.85
N ILE A 20 -14.42 -2.41 23.11
CA ILE A 20 -15.16 -1.27 23.64
C ILE A 20 -16.54 -1.71 24.15
N ALA A 21 -17.24 -2.57 23.41
CA ALA A 21 -18.57 -3.05 23.77
C ALA A 21 -18.58 -3.85 25.09
N ILE A 22 -17.50 -4.57 25.40
CA ILE A 22 -17.35 -5.33 26.66
C ILE A 22 -16.81 -4.44 27.79
N GLY A 23 -15.99 -3.44 27.45
CA GLY A 23 -15.22 -2.63 28.39
C GLY A 23 -15.98 -1.50 29.11
N GLY A 24 -17.23 -1.22 28.74
CA GLY A 24 -18.06 -0.19 29.37
C GLY A 24 -18.40 0.98 28.43
N SER A 25 -18.33 2.22 28.92
CA SER A 25 -18.72 3.41 28.14
C SER A 25 -17.73 3.70 27.02
N ALA A 26 -18.18 3.76 25.77
CA ALA A 26 -17.31 4.09 24.62
C ALA A 26 -16.56 5.43 24.77
N LEU A 27 -17.10 6.37 25.55
CA LEU A 27 -16.48 7.67 25.80
C LEU A 27 -15.18 7.57 26.60
N MET A 28 -14.96 6.49 27.37
CA MET A 28 -13.72 6.30 28.13
C MET A 28 -12.51 6.00 27.25
N PHE A 29 -12.74 5.60 25.98
CA PHE A 29 -11.68 5.30 25.02
C PHE A 29 -11.27 6.52 24.19
N ILE A 30 -11.97 7.65 24.33
CA ILE A 30 -11.63 8.91 23.65
C ILE A 30 -10.96 9.83 24.67
N ASP A 31 -9.62 9.76 24.73
CA ASP A 31 -8.80 10.59 25.61
C ASP A 31 -7.86 11.49 24.79
N ILE A 32 -8.08 12.80 24.88
CA ILE A 32 -7.32 13.81 24.12
C ILE A 32 -5.83 13.79 24.48
N PRO A 33 -5.42 13.76 25.78
CA PRO A 33 -4.02 13.62 26.16
C PRO A 33 -3.35 12.37 25.55
N SER A 34 -3.99 11.21 25.63
CA SER A 34 -3.48 9.96 25.05
C SER A 34 -3.31 10.07 23.55
N PHE A 35 -4.25 10.71 22.85
CA PHE A 35 -4.15 10.95 21.40
C PHE A 35 -2.93 11.81 21.06
N ILE A 36 -2.67 12.89 21.81
CA ILE A 36 -1.51 13.76 21.60
C ILE A 36 -0.20 12.98 21.82
N ILE A 37 -0.12 12.15 22.86
CA ILE A 37 1.08 11.35 23.16
C ILE A 37 1.32 10.31 22.07
N VAL A 38 0.29 9.56 21.66
CA VAL A 38 0.43 8.50 20.67
C VAL A 38 0.74 9.08 19.30
N VAL A 39 -0.08 10.01 18.81
CA VAL A 39 0.09 10.59 17.46
C VAL A 39 1.31 11.50 17.40
N GLY A 40 1.47 12.41 18.36
CA GLY A 40 2.61 13.31 18.41
C GLY A 40 3.92 12.57 18.67
N GLY A 41 3.92 11.57 19.57
CA GLY A 41 5.09 10.76 19.89
C GLY A 41 5.53 9.87 18.73
N THR A 42 4.59 9.19 18.06
CA THR A 42 4.92 8.39 16.86
C THR A 42 5.39 9.26 15.71
N PHE A 43 4.75 10.41 15.48
CA PHE A 43 5.20 11.34 14.44
C PHE A 43 6.61 11.88 14.74
N GLY A 44 6.86 12.32 15.97
CA GLY A 44 8.17 12.83 16.39
C GLY A 44 9.28 11.79 16.32
N THR A 45 9.03 10.56 16.79
CA THR A 45 10.01 9.47 16.68
C THR A 45 10.28 9.05 15.23
N THR A 46 9.26 9.12 14.36
CA THR A 46 9.43 8.87 12.93
C THR A 46 10.32 9.93 12.28
N LEU A 47 10.19 11.20 12.67
CA LEU A 47 11.06 12.29 12.21
C LEU A 47 12.50 12.18 12.70
N ILE A 48 12.73 11.62 13.91
CA ILE A 48 14.09 11.33 14.39
C ILE A 48 14.73 10.22 13.55
N LYS A 49 13.96 9.20 13.17
CA LYS A 49 14.47 8.02 12.47
C LYS A 49 14.65 8.20 10.97
N TYR A 50 13.82 9.01 10.33
CA TYR A 50 13.77 9.15 8.87
C TYR A 50 13.92 10.62 8.43
N PRO A 51 14.59 10.89 7.30
CA PRO A 51 14.67 12.25 6.75
C PRO A 51 13.28 12.82 6.46
N LEU A 52 13.12 14.12 6.70
CA LEU A 52 11.83 14.85 6.57
C LEU A 52 11.14 14.64 5.21
N ALA A 53 11.93 14.55 4.14
CA ALA A 53 11.43 14.33 2.79
C ALA A 53 10.70 12.97 2.64
N HIS A 54 11.18 11.93 3.33
CA HIS A 54 10.55 10.61 3.30
C HIS A 54 9.31 10.53 4.19
N THR A 55 9.33 11.18 5.36
CA THR A 55 8.20 11.15 6.30
C THR A 55 6.97 11.90 5.76
N LEU A 56 7.17 13.01 5.05
CA LEU A 56 6.07 13.74 4.42
C LEU A 56 5.50 13.00 3.21
N GLY A 57 6.36 12.29 2.45
CA GLY A 57 5.94 11.48 1.30
C GLY A 57 5.23 10.17 1.67
N ILE A 58 5.38 9.70 2.91
CA ILE A 58 4.91 8.37 3.32
C ILE A 58 3.39 8.24 3.24
N MET A 59 2.65 9.33 3.40
CA MET A 59 1.19 9.29 3.34
C MET A 59 0.67 9.01 1.94
N LYS A 60 1.35 9.53 0.92
CA LYS A 60 1.05 9.23 -0.49
C LYS A 60 1.33 7.75 -0.81
N VAL A 61 2.40 7.19 -0.23
CA VAL A 61 2.77 5.77 -0.40
C VAL A 61 1.80 4.86 0.37
N ALA A 62 1.42 5.23 1.58
CA ALA A 62 0.42 4.50 2.36
C ALA A 62 -0.92 4.46 1.64
N MET A 63 -1.35 5.56 1.01
CA MET A 63 -2.57 5.54 0.19
C MET A 63 -2.45 4.59 -1.00
N LYS A 64 -1.27 4.49 -1.64
CA LYS A 64 -1.05 3.50 -2.69
C LYS A 64 -1.20 2.06 -2.18
N SER A 65 -0.89 1.71 -0.93
CA SER A 65 -1.06 0.32 -0.47
C SER A 65 -2.54 -0.11 -0.43
N PHE A 66 -3.46 0.82 -0.18
CA PHE A 66 -4.89 0.56 -0.31
C PHE A 66 -5.29 0.53 -1.80
N PHE A 67 -4.98 1.57 -2.56
CA PHE A 67 -5.54 1.71 -3.92
C PHE A 67 -4.80 0.93 -5.03
N HIS A 68 -3.59 0.45 -4.79
CA HIS A 68 -2.81 -0.25 -5.82
C HIS A 68 -3.45 -1.61 -6.15
N LYS A 69 -3.58 -1.88 -7.44
CA LYS A 69 -3.81 -3.22 -7.98
C LYS A 69 -2.43 -3.78 -8.30
N ALA A 70 -2.05 -4.86 -7.62
CA ALA A 70 -0.87 -5.61 -8.01
C ALA A 70 -1.10 -6.15 -9.43
N GLN A 71 -0.13 -5.95 -10.32
CA GLN A 71 -0.16 -6.58 -11.63
C GLN A 71 0.02 -8.09 -11.47
N SER A 72 -0.67 -8.88 -12.28
CA SER A 72 -0.55 -10.33 -12.27
C SER A 72 0.85 -10.72 -12.74
N GLN A 73 1.61 -11.42 -11.88
CA GLN A 73 2.92 -11.95 -12.25
C GLN A 73 2.84 -12.85 -13.48
N THR A 74 1.76 -13.62 -13.62
CA THR A 74 1.53 -14.49 -14.78
C THR A 74 1.36 -13.69 -16.06
N GLU A 75 0.64 -12.57 -16.01
CA GLU A 75 0.45 -11.69 -17.18
C GLU A 75 1.77 -11.02 -17.58
N LEU A 76 2.57 -10.57 -16.60
CA LEU A 76 3.90 -10.00 -16.88
C LEU A 76 4.87 -11.02 -17.50
N ILE A 77 4.81 -12.28 -17.05
CA ILE A 77 5.62 -13.36 -17.63
C ILE A 77 5.20 -13.62 -19.08
N GLN A 78 3.90 -13.69 -19.36
CA GLN A 78 3.39 -13.88 -20.71
C GLN A 78 3.79 -12.72 -21.63
N LEU A 79 3.64 -11.48 -21.16
CA LEU A 79 4.08 -10.29 -21.89
C LEU A 79 5.59 -10.35 -22.19
N GLY A 80 6.41 -10.77 -21.23
CA GLY A 80 7.85 -10.94 -21.43
C GLY A 80 8.19 -12.00 -22.50
N ILE A 81 7.47 -13.13 -22.52
CA ILE A 81 7.64 -14.17 -23.54
C ILE A 81 7.21 -13.66 -24.93
N GLU A 82 6.11 -12.92 -24.99
CA GLU A 82 5.61 -12.30 -26.22
C GLU A 82 6.61 -11.30 -26.80
N MET A 83 7.13 -10.38 -25.97
CA MET A 83 8.17 -9.44 -26.37
C MET A 83 9.44 -10.15 -26.83
N ALA A 84 9.89 -11.20 -26.13
CA ALA A 84 11.06 -11.98 -26.56
C ALA A 84 10.84 -12.68 -27.91
N THR A 85 9.60 -13.11 -28.19
CA THR A 85 9.23 -13.76 -29.46
C THR A 85 9.22 -12.74 -30.60
N ILE A 86 8.66 -11.56 -30.37
CA ILE A 86 8.66 -10.44 -31.34
C ILE A 86 10.10 -10.01 -31.63
N ALA A 87 10.91 -9.78 -30.59
CA ALA A 87 12.32 -9.40 -30.75
C ALA A 87 13.13 -10.43 -31.56
N ARG A 88 12.80 -11.72 -31.42
CA ARG A 88 13.48 -12.80 -32.16
C ARG A 88 13.03 -12.90 -33.62
N ARG A 89 11.75 -12.64 -33.92
CA ARG A 89 11.21 -12.71 -35.29
C ARG A 89 11.46 -11.45 -36.09
N ASP A 90 11.15 -10.31 -35.51
CA ASP A 90 11.04 -9.02 -36.21
C ASP A 90 12.18 -8.06 -35.81
N GLY A 91 13.07 -8.50 -34.92
CA GLY A 91 14.18 -7.70 -34.41
C GLY A 91 13.72 -6.66 -33.38
N LEU A 92 14.66 -5.81 -32.95
CA LEU A 92 14.40 -4.80 -31.90
C LEU A 92 13.35 -3.76 -32.32
N LEU A 93 13.24 -3.45 -33.61
CA LEU A 93 12.25 -2.50 -34.15
C LEU A 93 10.81 -3.00 -34.02
N GLY A 94 10.59 -4.31 -34.00
CA GLY A 94 9.25 -4.88 -33.79
C GLY A 94 8.68 -4.57 -32.40
N LEU A 95 9.53 -4.23 -31.43
CA LEU A 95 9.11 -3.90 -30.07
C LEU A 95 8.52 -2.50 -29.94
N GLU A 96 8.84 -1.56 -30.84
CA GLU A 96 8.32 -0.18 -30.78
C GLU A 96 6.80 -0.11 -30.96
N GLY A 97 6.19 -1.15 -31.56
CA GLY A 97 4.74 -1.25 -31.75
C GLY A 97 3.97 -1.88 -30.58
N VAL A 98 4.66 -2.38 -29.55
CA VAL A 98 4.03 -3.06 -28.41
C VAL A 98 3.62 -2.03 -27.36
N ASN A 99 2.34 -1.96 -27.04
CA ASN A 99 1.85 -1.08 -25.98
C ASN A 99 2.01 -1.76 -24.61
N ILE A 100 2.91 -1.21 -23.78
CA ILE A 100 3.24 -1.74 -22.46
C ILE A 100 2.62 -0.82 -21.41
N GLU A 101 1.63 -1.33 -20.68
CA GLU A 101 0.98 -0.56 -19.60
C GLU A 101 1.84 -0.47 -18.33
N ASN A 102 2.84 -1.33 -18.19
CA ASN A 102 3.76 -1.31 -17.05
C ASN A 102 4.84 -0.25 -17.25
N GLU A 103 4.78 0.83 -16.48
CA GLU A 103 5.70 1.98 -16.54
C GLU A 103 7.19 1.63 -16.35
N PHE A 104 7.52 0.45 -15.78
CA PHE A 104 8.90 0.02 -15.61
C PHE A 104 9.48 -0.74 -16.81
N LEU A 105 8.64 -1.40 -17.60
CA LEU A 105 9.04 -2.25 -18.74
C LEU A 105 9.09 -1.43 -20.04
#